data_AF-A0A4R2PFZ6-F1
#
_entry.id   AF-A0A4R2PFZ6-F1
#
_cell.length_a   1.000
_cell.length_b   1.000
_cell.length_c   1.000
_cell.angle_alpha   90.00
_cell.angle_beta   90.00
_cell.angle_gamma   90.00
#
_symmetry.space_group_name_H-M   'P 1'
#
loop_
_entity.id
_entity.type
_entity.pdbx_description
1 polymer ?
#
loop_
_entity_poly.entity_id
_entity_poly.type
_entity_poly.pdbx_seq_one_letter_code
_entity_poly.pdbx_strand_id
1 'polypeptide(L)'
;MAADMVMPWLAFAADVVEGAGDHGSVGWFSPKNTYFWVGLGFVVFIALIARQAWGAIGRALDARAAGIERQIQEARLLRDEAQKQLAEDQRRQRQAAKDAEAIVEQAREDAKALKAQAEKDAAALVDRRTQAVESRIAQLQQSAVAEVRAAAAHAAVAATRQTLQDAMTGDTGRQALDAAIAEVDKSLH
;
A
#
# COMPACT_ATOMS: atom_id res chain seq x y z
N MET A 1 27.60 18.27 73.25
CA MET A 1 28.70 17.61 72.52
C MET A 1 28.94 18.31 71.17
N ALA A 2 29.20 19.62 71.20
CA ALA A 2 29.48 20.44 70.01
C ALA A 2 30.37 21.66 70.38
N ALA A 3 31.13 21.56 71.48
CA ALA A 3 31.97 22.65 71.99
C ALA A 3 33.48 22.31 72.01
N ASP A 4 33.89 21.04 71.81
CA ASP A 4 35.30 20.63 71.94
C ASP A 4 36.09 20.63 70.62
N MET A 5 35.47 20.98 69.48
CA MET A 5 36.10 20.86 68.16
C MET A 5 36.52 22.18 67.50
N VAL A 6 36.46 23.31 68.23
CA VAL A 6 36.88 24.64 67.74
C VAL A 6 38.14 25.15 68.47
N MET A 7 38.44 24.64 69.66
CA MET A 7 39.62 24.98 70.47
C MET A 7 41.00 24.73 69.81
N PRO A 8 41.22 23.72 68.94
CA PRO A 8 42.55 23.50 68.36
C PRO A 8 42.98 24.60 67.39
N TRP A 9 42.01 25.25 66.72
CA TRP A 9 42.29 26.26 65.70
C TRP A 9 42.64 27.62 66.33
N LEU A 10 42.12 27.90 67.52
CA LEU A 10 42.47 29.09 68.30
C LEU A 10 43.87 28.99 68.94
N ALA A 11 44.29 27.79 69.33
CA ALA A 11 45.66 27.56 69.83
C ALA A 11 46.71 27.70 68.72
N PHE A 12 46.43 27.20 67.51
CA PHE A 12 47.28 27.42 66.34
C PHE A 12 47.34 28.90 65.92
N ALA A 13 46.23 29.63 66.04
CA ALA A 13 46.21 31.07 65.77
C ALA A 13 47.00 31.90 66.80
N ALA A 14 47.05 31.47 68.07
CA ALA A 14 47.85 32.12 69.11
C ALA A 14 49.36 31.88 68.93
N ASP A 15 49.77 30.66 68.58
CA ASP A 15 51.18 30.30 68.35
C ASP A 15 51.77 31.01 67.11
N VAL A 16 50.97 31.21 66.06
CA VAL A 16 51.36 31.98 64.87
C VAL A 16 51.58 33.48 65.19
N VAL A 17 51.03 34.00 66.28
CA VAL A 17 51.14 35.40 66.68
C VAL A 17 52.30 35.65 67.66
N GLU A 18 52.72 34.65 68.44
CA GLU A 18 53.74 34.82 69.49
C GLU A 18 55.20 34.78 68.98
N GLY A 19 55.42 34.41 67.71
CA GLY A 19 56.73 34.46 67.03
C GLY A 19 57.16 35.82 66.45
N ALA A 20 56.37 36.89 66.64
CA ALA A 20 56.66 38.22 66.11
C ALA A 20 57.57 39.04 67.04
N GLY A 21 58.83 38.61 67.15
CA GLY A 21 59.88 39.33 67.87
C GLY A 21 60.30 40.63 67.15
N ASP A 22 60.25 41.72 67.91
CA ASP A 22 60.95 43.02 67.76
C ASP A 22 61.25 43.50 66.32
N HIS A 23 60.35 44.32 65.78
CA HIS A 23 60.56 45.06 64.52
C HIS A 23 60.85 46.54 64.81
N GLY A 24 62.01 46.82 65.41
CA GLY A 24 62.55 48.18 65.47
C GLY A 24 62.81 48.74 64.07
N SER A 25 61.89 49.54 63.52
CA SER A 25 62.06 50.47 62.37
C SER A 25 62.83 49.96 61.14
N VAL A 26 62.86 48.65 60.86
CA VAL A 26 63.45 48.14 59.64
C VAL A 26 62.39 48.19 58.55
N GLY A 27 62.52 49.13 57.61
CA GLY A 27 61.60 49.29 56.48
C GLY A 27 61.35 47.97 55.75
N TRP A 28 60.11 47.81 55.27
CA TRP A 28 59.59 46.60 54.60
C TRP A 28 60.52 46.00 53.51
N PHE A 29 61.40 46.80 52.91
CA PHE A 29 62.33 46.38 51.84
C PHE A 29 63.72 45.91 52.35
N SER A 30 63.88 45.65 53.63
CA SER A 30 65.18 45.24 54.17
C SER A 30 65.45 43.74 53.99
N PRO A 31 66.64 43.34 53.51
CA PRO A 31 66.97 41.93 53.25
C PRO A 31 67.04 41.05 54.51
N LYS A 32 66.99 41.66 55.70
CA LYS A 32 66.95 40.96 57.00
C LYS A 32 65.53 40.61 57.48
N ASN A 33 64.49 41.03 56.76
CA ASN A 33 63.09 40.79 57.13
C ASN A 33 62.55 39.54 56.40
N THR A 34 62.22 38.49 57.14
CA THR A 34 61.72 37.21 56.61
C THR A 34 60.41 37.38 55.83
N TYR A 35 59.55 38.33 56.23
CA TYR A 35 58.26 38.57 55.56
C TYR A 35 58.43 39.10 54.13
N PHE A 36 59.50 39.85 53.83
CA PHE A 36 59.78 40.34 52.47
C PHE A 36 60.04 39.17 51.51
N TRP A 37 60.87 38.20 51.92
CA TRP A 37 61.16 37.01 51.12
C TRP A 37 59.95 36.08 50.97
N VAL A 38 59.11 35.96 52.00
CA VAL A 38 57.84 35.21 51.93
C VAL A 38 56.87 35.88 50.95
N GLY A 39 56.70 37.20 51.02
CA GLY A 39 55.89 37.96 50.08
C GLY A 39 56.38 37.88 48.64
N LEU A 40 57.70 37.98 48.43
CA LEU A 40 58.33 37.81 47.11
C LEU A 40 58.09 36.41 46.55
N GLY A 41 58.24 35.37 47.39
CA GLY A 41 57.93 33.99 47.02
C GLY A 41 56.45 33.80 46.64
N PHE A 42 55.53 34.40 47.39
CA PHE A 42 54.09 34.36 47.10
C PHE A 42 53.74 35.04 45.77
N VAL A 43 54.32 36.21 45.50
CA VAL A 43 54.10 36.93 44.23
C VAL A 43 54.65 36.13 43.05
N VAL A 44 55.87 35.58 43.17
CA VAL A 44 56.46 34.73 42.11
C VAL A 44 55.62 33.47 41.89
N PHE A 45 55.14 32.84 42.96
CA PHE A 45 54.26 31.67 42.88
C PHE A 45 52.94 31.99 42.17
N ILE A 46 52.27 33.10 42.54
CA ILE A 46 51.06 33.55 41.86
C ILE A 46 51.34 33.88 40.40
N ALA A 47 52.45 34.57 40.08
CA ALA A 47 52.78 34.93 38.71
C ALA A 47 52.97 33.69 37.81
N LEU A 48 53.60 32.63 38.33
CA LEU A 48 53.78 31.37 37.63
C LEU A 48 52.45 30.64 37.38
N ILE A 49 51.55 30.60 38.39
CA ILE A 49 50.23 29.98 38.26
C ILE A 49 49.33 30.79 37.34
N ALA A 50 49.28 32.11 37.51
CA ALA A 50 48.44 33.00 36.73
C ALA A 50 48.72 32.83 35.22
N ARG A 51 49.99 32.75 34.82
CA ARG A 51 50.35 32.54 33.41
C ARG A 51 49.71 31.29 32.80
N GLN A 52 49.67 30.17 33.54
CA GLN A 52 49.08 28.92 33.06
C GLN A 52 47.55 28.90 33.22
N ALA A 53 47.04 29.43 34.32
CA ALA A 53 45.61 29.48 34.63
C ALA A 53 44.84 30.35 33.63
N TRP A 54 45.39 31.50 33.24
CA TRP A 54 44.78 32.38 32.23
C TRP A 54 44.62 31.67 30.87
N GLY A 55 45.63 30.92 30.44
CA GLY A 55 45.55 30.13 29.22
C GLY A 55 44.53 28.98 29.29
N ALA A 56 44.46 28.27 30.42
CA ALA A 56 43.52 27.17 30.61
C ALA A 56 42.06 27.65 30.64
N ILE A 57 41.79 28.77 31.32
CA ILE A 57 40.45 29.37 31.39
C ILE A 57 39.99 29.86 30.01
N GLY A 58 40.87 30.55 29.27
CA GLY A 58 40.57 30.99 27.90
C GLY A 58 40.21 29.81 26.99
N ARG A 59 41.04 28.76 26.97
CA ARG A 59 40.76 27.55 26.18
C ARG A 59 39.45 26.85 26.56
N ALA A 60 39.10 26.81 27.85
CA ALA A 60 37.85 26.20 28.30
C ALA A 60 36.62 27.00 27.85
N LEU A 61 36.69 28.34 27.86
CA LEU A 61 35.65 29.21 27.34
C LEU A 61 35.52 29.10 25.82
N ASP A 62 36.64 29.11 25.10
CA ASP A 62 36.67 28.93 23.65
C ASP A 62 36.09 27.56 23.24
N ALA A 63 36.44 26.49 23.96
CA ALA A 63 35.89 25.16 23.72
C ALA A 63 34.37 25.12 23.95
N ARG A 64 33.87 25.80 24.98
CA ARG A 64 32.43 25.94 25.21
C ARG A 64 31.75 26.75 24.11
N ALA A 65 32.32 27.89 23.72
CA ALA A 65 31.79 28.72 22.65
C ALA A 65 31.69 27.94 21.33
N ALA A 66 32.77 27.24 20.96
CA ALA A 66 32.80 26.38 19.78
C ALA A 66 31.79 25.22 19.88
N GLY A 67 31.60 24.64 21.06
CA GLY A 67 30.59 23.61 21.31
C GLY A 67 29.16 24.13 21.10
N ILE A 68 28.84 25.31 21.66
CA ILE A 68 27.54 25.96 21.51
C ILE A 68 27.29 26.32 20.04
N GLU A 69 28.29 26.87 19.34
CA GLU A 69 28.16 27.21 17.94
C GLU A 69 27.87 25.97 17.08
N ARG A 70 28.58 24.86 17.31
CA ARG A 70 28.29 23.58 16.63
C ARG A 70 26.87 23.10 16.88
N GLN A 71 26.39 23.12 18.13
CA GLN A 71 25.03 22.71 18.46
C GLN A 71 23.98 23.60 17.78
N ILE A 72 24.21 24.91 17.70
CA ILE A 72 23.31 25.83 17.00
C ILE A 72 23.30 25.54 15.49
N GLN A 73 24.46 25.26 14.88
CA GLN A 73 24.53 24.91 13.47
C GLN A 73 23.83 23.58 13.18
N GLU A 74 24.05 22.56 14.01
CA GLU A 74 23.38 21.26 13.89
C GLU A 74 21.86 21.41 14.05
N ALA A 75 21.40 22.19 15.04
CA ALA A 75 19.97 22.46 15.22
C ALA A 75 19.35 23.20 14.02
N ARG A 76 20.09 24.12 13.40
CA ARG A 76 19.64 24.80 12.17
C ARG A 76 19.55 23.83 10.99
N LEU A 77 20.58 23.01 10.78
CA LEU A 77 20.59 21.98 9.75
C LEU A 77 19.43 21.00 9.92
N LEU A 78 19.20 20.51 11.15
CA LEU A 78 18.10 19.59 11.45
C LEU A 78 16.74 20.24 11.20
N ARG A 79 16.58 21.54 11.52
CA ARG A 79 15.36 22.28 11.21
C ARG A 79 15.15 22.38 9.70
N ASP A 80 16.19 22.73 8.95
CA ASP A 80 16.10 22.90 7.51
C ASP A 80 15.79 21.56 6.82
N GLU A 81 16.39 20.46 7.29
CA GLU A 81 16.08 19.11 6.84
C GLU A 81 14.63 18.71 7.15
N ALA A 82 14.16 18.97 8.37
CA ALA A 82 12.77 18.69 8.75
C ALA A 82 11.77 19.51 7.91
N GLN A 83 12.08 20.78 7.62
CA GLN A 83 11.26 21.63 6.75
C GLN A 83 11.26 21.11 5.31
N LYS A 84 12.40 20.64 4.81
CA LYS A 84 12.51 20.03 3.48
C LYS A 84 11.70 18.74 3.40
N GLN A 85 11.83 17.86 4.39
CA GLN A 85 11.06 16.61 4.46
C GLN A 85 9.56 16.90 4.53
N LEU A 86 9.12 17.84 5.37
CA LEU A 86 7.71 18.22 5.46
C LEU A 86 7.17 18.74 4.12
N ALA A 87 7.93 19.60 3.44
CA ALA A 87 7.54 20.11 2.13
C ALA A 87 7.46 19.00 1.07
N GLU A 88 8.37 18.03 1.12
CA GLU A 88 8.36 16.87 0.24
C GLU A 88 7.17 15.94 0.53
N ASP A 89 6.89 15.64 1.78
CA ASP A 89 5.75 14.81 2.18
C ASP A 89 4.42 15.46 1.82
N GLN A 90 4.27 16.77 2.01
CA GLN A 90 3.09 17.49 1.56
C GLN A 90 2.92 17.45 0.04
N ARG A 91 4.02 17.51 -0.73
CA ARG A 91 3.98 17.34 -2.19
C ARG A 91 3.58 15.91 -2.55
N ARG A 92 4.16 14.90 -1.90
CA ARG A 92 3.84 13.48 -2.09
C ARG A 92 2.38 13.18 -1.75
N GLN A 93 1.85 13.72 -0.66
CA GLN A 93 0.44 13.59 -0.27
C GLN A 93 -0.49 14.20 -1.33
N ARG A 94 -0.19 15.41 -1.82
CA ARG A 94 -0.99 16.04 -2.90
C ARG A 94 -0.92 15.24 -4.20
N GLN A 95 0.24 14.69 -4.54
CA GLN A 95 0.39 13.86 -5.73
C GLN A 95 -0.39 12.55 -5.58
N ALA A 96 -0.26 11.86 -4.45
CA ALA A 96 -1.00 10.64 -4.16
C ALA A 96 -2.52 10.85 -4.19
N ALA A 97 -3.01 11.99 -3.69
CA ALA A 97 -4.43 12.34 -3.78
C ALA A 97 -4.89 12.50 -5.24
N LYS A 98 -4.12 13.21 -6.07
CA LYS A 98 -4.40 13.36 -7.50
C LYS A 98 -4.35 12.02 -8.26
N ASP A 99 -3.36 11.20 -7.95
CA ASP A 99 -3.22 9.88 -8.57
C ASP A 99 -4.39 8.97 -8.19
N ALA A 100 -4.84 9.01 -6.92
CA ALA A 100 -6.02 8.28 -6.48
C ALA A 100 -7.30 8.76 -7.18
N GLU A 101 -7.49 10.08 -7.31
CA GLU A 101 -8.61 10.64 -8.08
C GLU A 101 -8.58 10.19 -9.55
N ALA A 102 -7.41 10.21 -10.18
CA ALA A 102 -7.22 9.74 -11.55
C ALA A 102 -7.53 8.25 -11.70
N ILE A 103 -7.09 7.41 -10.76
CA ILE A 103 -7.41 5.97 -10.74
C ILE A 103 -8.92 5.75 -10.63
N VAL A 104 -9.61 6.50 -9.76
CA VAL A 104 -11.06 6.37 -9.59
C VAL A 104 -11.80 6.81 -10.86
N GLU A 105 -11.37 7.88 -11.51
CA GLU A 105 -12.01 8.32 -12.75
C GLU A 105 -11.77 7.33 -13.89
N GLN A 106 -10.54 6.85 -14.07
CA GLN A 106 -10.23 5.81 -15.06
C GLN A 106 -11.05 4.55 -14.81
N ALA A 107 -11.15 4.09 -13.56
CA ALA A 107 -11.95 2.91 -13.22
C ALA A 107 -13.44 3.10 -13.53
N ARG A 108 -13.97 4.33 -13.38
CA ARG A 108 -15.35 4.66 -13.75
C ARG A 108 -15.55 4.67 -15.27
N GLU A 109 -14.61 5.22 -16.02
CA GLU A 109 -14.65 5.19 -17.49
C GLU A 109 -14.58 3.75 -18.01
N ASP A 110 -13.65 2.95 -17.48
CA ASP A 110 -13.50 1.54 -17.83
C ASP A 110 -14.76 0.74 -17.48
N ALA A 111 -15.36 0.99 -16.30
CA ALA A 111 -16.61 0.34 -15.91
C ALA A 111 -17.78 0.71 -16.84
N LYS A 112 -17.88 1.98 -17.27
CA LYS A 112 -18.89 2.41 -18.25
C LYS A 112 -18.67 1.74 -19.61
N ALA A 113 -17.43 1.68 -20.08
CA ALA A 113 -17.07 1.04 -21.35
C ALA A 113 -17.37 -0.46 -21.30
N LEU A 114 -16.99 -1.13 -20.22
CA LEU A 114 -17.25 -2.55 -20.01
C LEU A 114 -18.75 -2.85 -19.95
N LYS A 115 -19.52 -2.02 -19.24
CA LYS A 115 -20.98 -2.15 -19.20
C LYS A 115 -21.60 -2.00 -20.59
N ALA A 116 -21.21 -0.98 -21.34
CA ALA A 116 -21.71 -0.75 -22.70
C ALA A 116 -21.36 -1.91 -23.64
N GLN A 117 -20.16 -2.48 -23.50
CA GLN A 117 -19.75 -3.65 -24.27
C GLN A 117 -20.56 -4.89 -23.86
N ALA A 118 -20.74 -5.13 -22.56
CA ALA A 118 -21.53 -6.25 -22.04
C ALA A 118 -23.00 -6.16 -22.49
N GLU A 119 -23.60 -4.97 -22.53
CA GLU A 119 -24.95 -4.76 -23.05
C GLU A 119 -25.05 -5.09 -24.55
N LYS A 120 -24.07 -4.68 -25.36
CA LYS A 120 -24.00 -5.04 -26.78
C LYS A 120 -23.86 -6.55 -26.99
N ASP A 121 -22.97 -7.19 -26.23
CA ASP A 121 -22.73 -8.63 -26.32
C ASP A 121 -23.96 -9.42 -25.87
N ALA A 122 -24.63 -8.97 -24.81
CA ALA A 122 -25.88 -9.57 -24.35
C ALA A 122 -26.99 -9.46 -25.39
N ALA A 123 -27.16 -8.29 -26.02
CA ALA A 123 -28.13 -8.11 -27.11
C ALA A 123 -27.82 -9.03 -28.30
N ALA A 124 -26.56 -9.09 -28.73
CA ALA A 124 -26.14 -9.98 -29.81
C ALA A 124 -26.34 -11.47 -29.48
N LEU A 125 -26.15 -11.87 -28.21
CA LEU A 125 -26.44 -13.22 -27.75
C LEU A 125 -27.94 -13.53 -27.80
N VAL A 126 -28.78 -12.61 -27.35
CA VAL A 126 -30.24 -12.76 -27.42
C VAL A 126 -30.69 -12.92 -28.87
N ASP A 127 -30.24 -12.07 -29.78
CA ASP A 127 -30.61 -12.13 -31.20
C ASP A 127 -30.21 -13.47 -31.83
N ARG A 128 -28.98 -13.94 -31.58
CA ARG A 128 -28.51 -15.25 -32.07
C ARG A 128 -29.34 -16.40 -31.51
N ARG A 129 -29.72 -16.33 -30.23
CA ARG A 129 -30.56 -17.35 -29.59
C ARG A 129 -31.96 -17.35 -30.17
N THR A 130 -32.55 -16.18 -30.41
CA THR A 130 -33.85 -16.04 -31.06
C THR A 130 -33.85 -16.67 -32.45
N GLN A 131 -32.85 -16.34 -33.29
CA GLN A 131 -32.72 -16.93 -34.63
C GLN A 131 -32.53 -18.46 -34.58
N ALA A 132 -31.75 -18.97 -33.63
CA ALA A 132 -31.57 -20.41 -33.43
C ALA A 132 -32.88 -21.11 -33.00
N VAL A 133 -33.70 -20.46 -32.18
CA VAL A 133 -35.01 -20.99 -31.78
C VAL A 133 -35.99 -20.92 -32.95
N GLU A 134 -36.06 -19.82 -33.68
CA GLU A 134 -36.93 -19.66 -34.84
C GLU A 134 -36.63 -20.69 -35.94
N SER A 135 -35.35 -20.87 -36.28
CA SER A 135 -34.92 -21.90 -37.23
C SER A 135 -35.31 -23.31 -36.77
N ARG A 136 -35.21 -23.60 -35.46
CA ARG A 136 -35.63 -24.89 -34.91
C ARG A 136 -37.15 -25.06 -34.94
N ILE A 137 -37.92 -24.01 -34.66
CA ILE A 137 -39.38 -24.03 -34.79
C ILE A 137 -39.77 -24.30 -36.25
N ALA A 138 -39.13 -23.63 -37.21
CA ALA A 138 -39.41 -23.85 -38.64
C ALA A 138 -39.12 -25.30 -39.07
N GLN A 139 -38.00 -25.88 -38.62
CA GLN A 139 -37.68 -27.29 -38.87
C GLN A 139 -38.71 -28.24 -38.25
N LEU A 140 -39.12 -27.98 -37.00
CA LEU A 140 -40.12 -28.78 -36.31
C LEU A 140 -41.50 -28.67 -36.98
N GLN A 141 -41.89 -27.49 -37.45
CA GLN A 141 -43.12 -27.29 -38.21
C GLN A 141 -43.12 -28.09 -39.51
N GLN A 142 -42.00 -28.08 -40.26
CA GLN A 142 -41.85 -28.88 -41.47
C GLN A 142 -41.96 -30.39 -41.18
N SER A 143 -41.30 -30.87 -40.12
CA SER A 143 -41.40 -32.27 -39.68
C SER A 143 -42.83 -32.63 -39.29
N ALA A 144 -43.49 -31.80 -38.48
CA ALA A 144 -44.86 -32.05 -38.03
C ALA A 144 -45.85 -32.11 -39.20
N VAL A 145 -45.71 -31.23 -40.21
CA VAL A 145 -46.53 -31.29 -41.43
C VAL A 145 -46.28 -32.58 -42.21
N ALA A 146 -45.02 -33.02 -42.33
CA ALA A 146 -44.68 -34.28 -42.98
C ALA A 146 -45.27 -35.48 -42.24
N GLU A 147 -45.18 -35.51 -40.91
CA GLU A 147 -45.76 -36.55 -40.05
C GLU A 147 -47.29 -36.62 -40.19
N VAL A 148 -47.99 -35.48 -40.17
CA VAL A 148 -49.45 -35.44 -40.38
C VAL A 148 -49.84 -35.98 -41.75
N ARG A 149 -49.10 -35.60 -42.81
CA ARG A 149 -49.35 -36.11 -44.17
C ARG A 149 -49.11 -37.62 -44.25
N ALA A 150 -48.04 -38.12 -43.64
CA ALA A 150 -47.75 -39.54 -43.58
C ALA A 150 -48.87 -40.31 -42.84
N ALA A 151 -49.31 -39.80 -41.68
CA ALA A 151 -50.42 -40.39 -40.92
C ALA A 151 -51.73 -40.42 -41.72
N ALA A 152 -52.06 -39.33 -42.44
CA ALA A 152 -53.23 -39.28 -43.30
C ALA A 152 -53.14 -40.28 -44.47
N ALA A 153 -51.96 -40.41 -45.11
CA ALA A 153 -51.74 -41.39 -46.16
C ALA A 153 -51.87 -42.83 -45.63
N HIS A 154 -51.32 -43.12 -44.45
CA HIS A 154 -51.48 -44.42 -43.80
C HIS A 154 -52.95 -44.72 -43.48
N ALA A 155 -53.70 -43.76 -42.95
CA ALA A 155 -55.13 -43.92 -42.67
C ALA A 155 -55.94 -44.16 -43.95
N ALA A 156 -55.66 -43.43 -45.03
CA ALA A 156 -56.30 -43.63 -46.32
C ALA A 156 -56.02 -45.02 -46.89
N VAL A 157 -54.76 -45.46 -46.90
CA VAL A 157 -54.38 -46.82 -47.36
C VAL A 157 -55.02 -47.90 -46.50
N ALA A 158 -55.10 -47.71 -45.18
CA ALA A 158 -55.76 -48.65 -44.27
C ALA A 158 -57.26 -48.75 -44.57
N ALA A 159 -57.94 -47.61 -44.76
CA ALA A 159 -59.36 -47.58 -45.14
C ALA A 159 -59.60 -48.24 -46.51
N THR A 160 -58.79 -47.91 -47.53
CA THR A 160 -58.88 -48.55 -48.85
C THR A 160 -58.66 -50.05 -48.77
N ARG A 161 -57.69 -50.52 -47.98
CA ARG A 161 -57.44 -51.96 -47.77
C ARG A 161 -58.68 -52.63 -47.19
N GLN A 162 -59.32 -52.02 -46.20
CA GLN A 162 -60.52 -52.57 -45.58
C GLN A 162 -61.71 -52.61 -46.55
N THR A 163 -61.97 -51.51 -47.28
CA THR A 163 -63.03 -51.49 -48.31
C THR A 163 -62.77 -52.49 -49.43
N LEU A 164 -61.51 -52.67 -49.84
CA LEU A 164 -61.16 -53.65 -50.87
C LEU A 164 -61.35 -55.09 -50.37
N GLN A 165 -60.99 -55.38 -49.12
CA GLN A 165 -61.26 -56.68 -48.49
C GLN A 165 -62.76 -56.99 -48.45
N ASP A 166 -63.59 -56.02 -48.04
CA ASP A 166 -65.05 -56.18 -48.03
C ASP A 166 -65.60 -56.42 -49.44
N ALA A 167 -65.15 -55.66 -50.45
CA ALA A 167 -65.60 -55.80 -51.84
C ALA A 167 -65.15 -57.12 -52.52
N MET A 168 -64.02 -57.70 -52.10
CA MET A 168 -63.45 -58.93 -52.66
C MET A 168 -64.12 -60.22 -52.17
N THR A 169 -65.00 -60.16 -51.16
CA THR A 169 -65.68 -61.35 -50.60
C THR A 169 -66.90 -61.83 -51.41
N GLY A 170 -67.23 -61.18 -52.55
CA GLY A 170 -68.36 -61.51 -53.42
C GLY A 170 -68.02 -61.78 -54.89
N ASP A 171 -69.02 -61.68 -55.78
CA ASP A 171 -68.90 -61.92 -57.23
C ASP A 171 -67.83 -61.03 -57.90
N THR A 172 -67.65 -59.79 -57.41
CA THR A 172 -66.64 -58.84 -57.86
C THR A 172 -65.21 -59.36 -57.68
N GLY A 173 -64.94 -60.09 -56.58
CA GLY A 173 -63.63 -60.70 -56.34
C GLY A 173 -63.33 -61.84 -57.31
N ARG A 174 -64.34 -62.65 -57.66
CA ARG A 174 -64.19 -63.72 -58.67
C ARG A 174 -63.94 -63.15 -60.06
N GLN A 175 -64.69 -62.12 -60.46
CA GLN A 175 -64.48 -61.43 -61.74
C GLN A 175 -63.07 -60.81 -61.84
N ALA A 176 -62.55 -60.22 -60.75
CA ALA A 176 -61.20 -59.68 -60.72
C ALA A 176 -60.12 -60.77 -60.83
N LEU A 177 -60.35 -61.95 -60.23
CA LEU A 177 -59.45 -63.10 -60.34
C LEU A 177 -59.41 -63.64 -61.78
N ASP A 178 -60.58 -63.81 -62.41
CA ASP A 178 -60.68 -64.29 -63.78
C ASP A 178 -60.02 -63.31 -64.77
N ALA A 179 -60.18 -61.99 -64.55
CA ALA A 179 -59.51 -60.96 -65.33
C ALA A 179 -57.98 -60.97 -65.13
N ALA A 180 -57.49 -61.19 -63.91
CA ALA A 180 -56.06 -61.31 -63.64
C ALA A 180 -55.44 -62.56 -64.31
N ILE A 181 -56.16 -63.69 -64.32
CA ILE A 181 -55.75 -64.91 -65.03
C ILE A 181 -55.65 -64.66 -66.53
N ALA A 182 -56.64 -63.95 -67.12
CA ALA A 182 -56.62 -63.59 -68.53
C ALA A 182 -55.47 -62.64 -68.90
N GLU A 183 -55.11 -61.69 -68.04
CA GLU A 183 -53.99 -60.77 -68.29
C GLU A 183 -52.63 -61.48 -68.22
N VAL A 184 -52.45 -62.42 -67.27
CA VAL A 184 -51.22 -63.23 -67.19
C VAL A 184 -51.05 -64.10 -68.43
N ASP A 185 -52.12 -64.77 -68.88
CA ASP A 185 -52.14 -65.57 -70.13
C ASP A 185 -51.75 -64.72 -71.36
N LYS A 186 -52.14 -63.44 -71.36
CA LYS A 186 -51.81 -62.48 -72.42
C LYS A 186 -50.38 -61.93 -72.37
N SER A 187 -49.73 -61.94 -71.20
CA SER A 187 -48.33 -61.52 -71.03
C SER A 187 -47.31 -62.65 -71.23
N LEU A 188 -47.78 -63.90 -71.32
CA LEU A 188 -46.97 -65.10 -71.57
C LEU A 188 -47.01 -65.58 -73.04
N HIS A 189 -47.81 -64.91 -73.89
CA HIS A 189 -47.78 -65.03 -75.35
C HIS A 189 -47.08 -63.82 -75.98
#